data_AF-A0A9E3M4A8-F1
#
_entry.id   AF-A0A9E3M4A8-F1
#
_cell.length_a   1.000
_cell.length_b   1.000
_cell.length_c   1.000
_cell.angle_alpha   90.00
_cell.angle_beta   90.00
_cell.angle_gamma   90.00
#
_symmetry.space_group_name_H-M   'P 1'
#
loop_
_entity.id
_entity.type
_entity.pdbx_description
1 polymer ?
#
loop_
_entity_poly.entity_id
_entity_poly.type
_entity_poly.pdbx_seq_one_letter_code
_entity_poly.pdbx_strand_id
1 'polypeptide(L)'
;MIDQLKADFVSKKKIFGIPLLHISSGSAKGVIAIGEKATGVLAVGRLAMGFIATGAVSIGVISAGAISVGLAAAAGAVAIGFGRSAGAIAAGARATGAVALGPHTEGGIKIHVPSLTGDDDEEEDDY
;
A
#
# COMPACT_ATOMS: atom_id res chain seq x y z
N MET A 1 29.64 -9.44 -19.12
CA MET A 1 28.81 -10.64 -19.38
C MET A 1 27.93 -10.92 -18.15
N ILE A 2 27.02 -10.01 -17.80
CA ILE A 2 26.11 -10.16 -16.62
C ILE A 2 24.65 -9.70 -16.96
N ASP A 3 24.38 -9.26 -18.19
CA ASP A 3 23.11 -8.59 -18.53
C ASP A 3 21.93 -9.50 -18.92
N GLN A 4 22.12 -10.84 -18.94
CA GLN A 4 21.21 -11.80 -19.56
C GLN A 4 20.38 -12.65 -18.59
N LEU A 5 20.34 -12.32 -17.29
CA LEU A 5 19.44 -12.97 -16.31
C LEU A 5 18.29 -12.05 -15.87
N LYS A 6 17.73 -11.25 -16.79
CA LYS A 6 16.47 -10.57 -16.51
C LYS A 6 15.35 -11.59 -16.64
N ALA A 7 14.74 -11.96 -15.51
CA ALA A 7 13.58 -12.84 -15.47
C ALA A 7 12.37 -12.09 -16.03
N ASP A 8 12.25 -12.06 -17.37
CA ASP A 8 11.15 -11.44 -18.08
C ASP A 8 10.17 -12.53 -18.54
N PHE A 9 9.05 -12.65 -17.83
CA PHE A 9 7.98 -13.58 -18.13
C PHE A 9 6.67 -12.82 -18.33
N VAL A 10 6.05 -13.01 -19.49
CA VAL A 10 4.76 -12.41 -19.85
C VAL A 10 3.77 -13.51 -20.17
N SER A 11 2.63 -13.54 -19.48
CA SER A 11 1.59 -14.53 -19.73
C SER A 11 0.93 -14.34 -21.10
N LYS A 12 0.57 -15.48 -21.73
CA LYS A 12 -0.16 -15.50 -23.01
C LYS A 12 -1.59 -14.96 -22.88
N LYS A 13 -2.19 -15.03 -21.68
CA LYS A 13 -3.54 -14.53 -21.44
C LYS A 13 -3.49 -13.02 -21.30
N LYS A 14 -4.03 -12.30 -22.28
CA LYS A 14 -4.16 -10.84 -22.25
C LYS A 14 -5.63 -10.49 -22.01
N ILE A 15 -5.89 -9.58 -21.07
CA ILE A 15 -7.21 -9.00 -20.83
C ILE A 15 -7.13 -7.53 -21.25
N PHE A 16 -7.99 -7.09 -22.17
CA PHE A 16 -7.98 -5.72 -22.71
C PHE A 16 -6.61 -5.26 -23.27
N GLY A 17 -5.81 -6.18 -23.83
CA GLY A 17 -4.47 -5.88 -24.35
C GLY A 17 -3.36 -5.82 -23.28
N ILE A 18 -3.71 -5.95 -22.01
CA ILE A 18 -2.78 -5.97 -20.86
C ILE A 18 -2.48 -7.43 -20.49
N PRO A 19 -1.21 -7.81 -20.27
CA PRO A 19 -0.87 -9.16 -19.83
C PRO A 19 -1.44 -9.44 -18.44
N LEU A 20 -2.00 -10.65 -18.23
CA LEU A 20 -2.50 -11.05 -16.91
C LEU A 20 -1.39 -11.03 -15.86
N LEU A 21 -0.24 -11.58 -16.24
CA LEU A 21 0.91 -11.74 -15.37
C LEU A 21 2.13 -11.25 -16.13
N HIS A 22 2.84 -10.31 -15.52
CA HIS A 22 4.10 -9.79 -16.02
C HIS A 22 5.09 -9.83 -14.87
N ILE A 23 6.14 -10.63 -15.03
CA ILE A 23 7.27 -10.71 -14.12
C ILE A 23 8.44 -10.12 -14.89
N SER A 24 9.09 -9.11 -14.33
CA SER A 24 10.31 -8.53 -14.90
C SER A 24 11.24 -8.15 -13.77
N SER A 25 12.55 -8.32 -13.96
CA SER A 25 13.53 -7.76 -13.01
C SER A 25 13.53 -6.23 -13.00
N GLY A 26 12.96 -5.57 -14.01
CA GLY A 26 12.87 -4.12 -14.12
C GLY A 26 11.46 -3.61 -13.87
N SER A 27 10.77 -3.20 -14.94
CA SER A 27 9.42 -2.67 -14.87
C SER A 27 8.39 -3.69 -15.35
N ALA A 28 7.53 -4.12 -14.44
CA ALA A 28 6.42 -5.03 -14.72
C ALA A 28 5.10 -4.26 -14.75
N LYS A 29 4.29 -4.50 -15.78
CA LYS A 29 2.95 -3.92 -15.93
C LYS A 29 1.96 -5.01 -16.34
N GLY A 30 0.88 -5.17 -15.60
CA GLY A 30 -0.10 -6.23 -15.84
C GLY A 30 -1.26 -6.19 -14.84
N VAL A 31 -2.15 -7.18 -14.89
CA VAL A 31 -3.12 -7.39 -13.80
C VAL A 31 -2.36 -7.79 -12.53
N ILE A 32 -1.41 -8.72 -12.67
CA ILE A 32 -0.44 -9.13 -11.65
C ILE A 32 0.95 -8.73 -12.17
N ALA A 33 1.62 -7.83 -11.45
CA ALA A 33 2.93 -7.31 -11.80
C ALA A 33 3.93 -7.63 -10.68
N ILE A 34 5.06 -8.26 -11.05
CA ILE A 34 6.15 -8.59 -10.12
C ILE A 34 7.46 -8.03 -10.68
N GLY A 35 8.13 -7.15 -9.93
CA GLY A 35 9.41 -6.60 -10.37
C GLY A 35 9.93 -5.46 -9.50
N GLU A 36 11.03 -4.82 -9.88
CA GLU A 36 11.51 -3.64 -9.15
C GLU A 36 10.49 -2.49 -9.19
N LYS A 37 9.86 -2.27 -10.35
CA LYS A 37 8.77 -1.31 -10.55
C LYS A 37 7.53 -2.05 -11.07
N ALA A 38 6.64 -2.43 -10.16
CA ALA A 38 5.43 -3.17 -10.47
C ALA A 38 4.21 -2.24 -10.52
N THR A 39 3.43 -2.29 -11.60
CA THR A 39 2.17 -1.54 -11.72
C THR A 39 1.04 -2.45 -12.19
N GLY A 40 -0.03 -2.56 -11.41
CA GLY A 40 -1.13 -3.46 -11.74
C GLY A 40 -2.29 -3.45 -10.75
N VAL A 41 -3.16 -4.46 -10.81
CA VAL A 41 -4.17 -4.67 -9.75
C VAL A 41 -3.48 -5.25 -8.52
N LEU A 42 -2.67 -6.29 -8.73
CA LEU A 42 -1.76 -6.85 -7.74
C LEU A 42 -0.33 -6.48 -8.14
N ALA A 43 0.35 -5.68 -7.33
CA ALA A 43 1.72 -5.24 -7.59
C ALA A 43 2.65 -5.70 -6.45
N VAL A 44 3.72 -6.42 -6.80
CA VAL A 44 4.74 -6.88 -5.85
C VAL A 44 6.10 -6.41 -6.30
N GLY A 45 6.81 -5.65 -5.47
CA GLY A 45 8.08 -5.09 -5.89
C GLY A 45 8.82 -4.22 -4.88
N ARG A 46 9.91 -3.59 -5.32
CA ARG A 46 10.53 -2.52 -4.51
C ARG A 46 9.66 -1.27 -4.54
N LEU A 47 9.14 -0.94 -5.72
CA LEU A 47 8.17 0.10 -5.96
C LEU A 47 6.91 -0.53 -6.56
N ALA A 48 5.85 -0.65 -5.75
CA ALA A 48 4.60 -1.29 -6.13
C ALA A 48 3.48 -0.24 -6.20
N MET A 49 2.76 -0.19 -7.32
CA MET A 49 1.60 0.70 -7.51
C MET A 49 0.40 -0.11 -8.00
N GLY A 50 -0.71 -0.08 -7.27
CA GLY A 50 -1.87 -0.86 -7.68
C GLY A 50 -3.08 -0.78 -6.77
N PHE A 51 -4.03 -1.71 -6.95
CA PHE A 51 -5.14 -1.84 -6.01
C PHE A 51 -4.66 -2.47 -4.71
N ILE A 52 -3.93 -3.59 -4.82
CA ILE A 52 -3.18 -4.22 -3.74
C ILE A 52 -1.70 -4.13 -4.09
N ALA A 53 -0.93 -3.42 -3.26
CA ALA A 53 0.49 -3.19 -3.48
C ALA A 53 1.32 -3.65 -2.29
N THR A 54 2.31 -4.51 -2.53
CA THR A 54 3.22 -5.02 -1.50
C THR A 54 4.67 -4.80 -1.90
N GLY A 55 5.47 -4.21 -1.03
CA GLY A 55 6.83 -3.82 -1.41
C GLY A 55 7.58 -3.00 -0.38
N ALA A 56 8.74 -2.46 -0.77
CA ALA A 56 9.45 -1.51 0.09
C ALA A 56 8.71 -0.16 0.11
N VAL A 57 8.33 0.32 -1.06
CA VAL A 57 7.46 1.49 -1.27
C VAL A 57 6.23 1.03 -2.03
N SER A 58 5.06 1.20 -1.41
CA SER A 58 3.79 0.69 -1.93
C SER A 58 2.74 1.80 -1.98
N ILE A 59 2.05 1.92 -3.09
CA ILE A 59 0.95 2.88 -3.27
C ILE A 59 -0.28 2.14 -3.81
N GLY A 60 -1.41 2.24 -3.12
CA GLY A 60 -2.64 1.62 -3.59
C GLY A 60 -3.88 1.88 -2.76
N VAL A 61 -4.90 1.04 -2.97
CA VAL A 61 -6.10 1.04 -2.10
C VAL A 61 -5.78 0.29 -0.81
N ILE A 62 -5.18 -0.89 -0.96
CA ILE A 62 -4.59 -1.67 0.12
C ILE A 62 -3.09 -1.73 -0.14
N SER A 63 -2.28 -1.30 0.81
CA SER A 63 -0.83 -1.27 0.65
C SER A 63 -0.10 -1.79 1.89
N ALA A 64 0.96 -2.55 1.65
CA ALA A 64 1.85 -3.06 2.69
C ALA A 64 3.31 -2.82 2.30
N GLY A 65 4.11 -2.27 3.21
CA GLY A 65 5.52 -2.04 2.92
C GLY A 65 6.29 -1.30 4.00
N ALA A 66 7.54 -0.92 3.73
CA ALA A 66 8.25 -0.04 4.66
C ALA A 66 7.64 1.36 4.64
N ILE A 67 7.37 1.88 3.44
CA ILE A 67 6.60 3.10 3.20
C ILE A 67 5.36 2.70 2.41
N SER A 68 4.18 2.92 2.98
CA SER A 68 2.91 2.54 2.37
C SER A 68 1.96 3.73 2.31
N VAL A 69 1.32 3.89 1.16
CA VAL A 69 0.25 4.86 0.92
C VAL A 69 -1.00 4.10 0.47
N GLY A 70 -2.02 4.09 1.31
CA GLY A 70 -3.22 3.25 1.13
C GLY A 70 -4.51 4.04 1.27
N LEU A 71 -5.42 3.99 0.29
CA LEU A 71 -6.71 4.66 0.43
C LEU A 71 -7.59 4.01 1.51
N ALA A 72 -7.74 2.68 1.48
CA ALA A 72 -8.57 1.93 2.43
C ALA A 72 -7.75 1.40 3.61
N ALA A 73 -6.57 0.84 3.32
CA ALA A 73 -5.67 0.28 4.33
C ALA A 73 -4.20 0.48 3.94
N ALA A 74 -3.37 0.93 4.89
CA ALA A 74 -1.93 1.02 4.76
C ALA A 74 -1.26 0.36 5.98
N ALA A 75 -0.28 -0.51 5.74
CA ALA A 75 0.52 -1.12 6.80
C ALA A 75 2.02 -0.92 6.51
N GLY A 76 2.80 -0.50 7.50
CA GLY A 76 4.23 -0.32 7.30
C GLY A 76 5.01 0.33 8.42
N ALA A 77 6.28 0.69 8.17
CA ALA A 77 7.01 1.53 9.12
C ALA A 77 6.47 2.97 9.07
N VAL A 78 6.24 3.47 7.86
CA VAL A 78 5.52 4.72 7.59
C VAL A 78 4.28 4.38 6.78
N ALA A 79 3.11 4.60 7.37
CA ALA A 79 1.84 4.30 6.74
C ALA A 79 1.00 5.59 6.64
N ILE A 80 0.61 5.95 5.43
CA ILE A 80 -0.26 7.10 5.17
C ILE A 80 -1.50 6.56 4.48
N GLY A 81 -2.68 6.82 5.03
CA GLY A 81 -3.90 6.36 4.40
C GLY A 81 -5.13 7.12 4.80
N PHE A 82 -6.18 7.05 3.97
CA PHE A 82 -7.44 7.72 4.29
C PHE A 82 -8.29 6.89 5.26
N GLY A 83 -8.34 5.56 5.06
CA GLY A 83 -9.02 4.63 5.96
C GLY A 83 -8.18 4.26 7.18
N ARG A 84 -7.73 2.99 7.24
CA ARG A 84 -6.91 2.46 8.32
C ARG A 84 -5.43 2.53 8.00
N SER A 85 -4.63 3.03 8.94
CA SER A 85 -3.17 3.12 8.80
C SER A 85 -2.51 2.53 10.04
N ALA A 86 -1.63 1.54 9.85
CA ALA A 86 -0.92 0.88 10.95
C ALA A 86 0.59 0.93 10.70
N GLY A 87 1.35 1.51 11.63
CA GLY A 87 2.79 1.55 11.50
C GLY A 87 3.56 2.17 12.65
N ALA A 88 4.87 2.35 12.50
CA ALA A 88 5.62 3.13 13.50
C ALA A 88 5.20 4.60 13.43
N ILE A 89 5.04 5.13 12.21
CA ILE A 89 4.46 6.45 11.94
C ILE A 89 3.22 6.22 11.07
N ALA A 90 2.05 6.55 11.60
CA ALA A 90 0.76 6.36 10.94
C ALA A 90 0.04 7.71 10.80
N ALA A 91 -0.42 8.04 9.60
CA ALA A 91 -1.28 9.18 9.34
C ALA A 91 -2.55 8.73 8.60
N GLY A 92 -3.74 9.10 9.10
CA GLY A 92 -5.01 8.75 8.49
C GLY A 92 -6.24 8.95 9.36
N ALA A 93 -7.44 8.57 8.88
CA ALA A 93 -8.66 8.68 9.67
C ALA A 93 -8.59 7.81 10.94
N ARG A 94 -8.15 6.55 10.80
CA ARG A 94 -7.81 5.66 11.91
C ARG A 94 -6.33 5.29 11.83
N ALA A 95 -5.50 5.94 12.66
CA ALA A 95 -4.05 5.77 12.67
C ALA A 95 -3.59 5.06 13.95
N THR A 96 -2.92 3.91 13.82
CA THR A 96 -2.37 3.13 14.93
C THR A 96 -0.85 3.06 14.80
N GLY A 97 -0.12 3.60 15.77
CA GLY A 97 1.34 3.60 15.71
C GLY A 97 2.10 4.24 16.86
N ALA A 98 3.43 4.16 16.82
CA ALA A 98 4.26 4.87 17.79
C ALA A 98 4.04 6.40 17.69
N VAL A 99 3.85 6.91 16.48
CA VAL A 99 3.37 8.26 16.18
C VAL A 99 2.14 8.15 15.30
N ALA A 100 0.99 8.61 15.80
CA ALA A 100 -0.28 8.56 15.10
C ALA A 100 -0.84 9.98 14.86
N LEU A 101 -1.20 10.29 13.62
CA LEU A 101 -1.80 11.56 13.20
C LEU A 101 -3.16 11.31 12.57
N GLY A 102 -4.22 11.89 13.15
CA GLY A 102 -5.58 11.63 12.68
C GLY A 102 -6.66 12.12 13.63
N PRO A 103 -7.93 12.04 13.21
CA PRO A 103 -9.06 12.23 14.11
C PRO A 103 -9.14 11.08 15.13
N HIS A 104 -8.98 9.83 14.70
CA HIS A 104 -8.90 8.67 15.59
C HIS A 104 -7.47 8.10 15.59
N THR A 105 -6.76 8.28 16.70
CA THR A 105 -5.36 7.90 16.85
C THR A 105 -5.13 6.96 18.04
N GLU A 106 -4.40 5.88 17.79
CA GLU A 106 -4.02 4.87 18.77
C GLU A 106 -2.50 4.69 18.80
N GLY A 107 -1.94 4.53 20.00
CA GLY A 107 -0.51 4.30 20.22
C GLY A 107 0.19 5.39 21.03
N GLY A 108 1.50 5.55 20.84
CA GLY A 108 2.38 6.26 21.77
C GLY A 108 2.19 7.77 21.78
N ILE A 109 2.56 8.42 20.68
CA ILE A 109 2.43 9.86 20.45
C ILE A 109 1.21 10.08 19.55
N LYS A 110 0.19 10.78 20.07
CA LYS A 110 -1.07 11.03 19.39
C LYS A 110 -1.20 12.51 19.02
N ILE A 111 -1.42 12.80 17.75
CA ILE A 111 -1.66 14.15 17.25
C ILE A 111 -3.08 14.19 16.67
N HIS A 112 -3.98 14.81 17.44
CA HIS A 112 -5.37 14.98 17.03
C HIS A 112 -5.47 16.09 15.98
N VAL A 113 -6.04 15.77 14.83
CA VAL A 113 -6.40 16.74 13.78
C VAL A 113 -7.92 16.86 13.72
N PRO A 114 -8.48 18.08 13.75
CA PRO A 114 -9.93 18.28 13.68
C PRO A 114 -10.52 17.62 12.43
N SER A 115 -11.54 16.79 12.62
CA SER A 115 -12.29 16.15 11.54
C SER A 115 -13.01 17.20 10.70
N LEU A 116 -12.84 17.17 9.37
CA LEU A 116 -13.65 17.94 8.42
C LEU A 116 -14.96 17.23 8.03
N THR A 117 -15.18 16.04 8.57
CA THR A 117 -16.37 15.20 8.38
C THR A 117 -17.05 15.09 9.73
N GLY A 118 -18.32 15.47 9.81
CA GLY A 118 -19.14 15.32 11.00
C GLY A 118 -19.21 13.86 11.45
N ASP A 119 -19.34 13.71 12.76
CA ASP A 119 -19.40 12.48 13.53
C ASP A 119 -20.17 11.34 12.83
N ASP A 120 -19.55 10.17 12.79
CA ASP A 120 -20.22 8.88 12.93
C ASP A 120 -19.22 7.98 13.66
N ASP A 121 -19.19 8.17 14.98
CA ASP A 121 -18.66 7.20 15.91
C ASP A 121 -19.40 5.87 15.72
N GLU A 122 -18.70 4.83 15.30
CA GLU A 122 -19.04 3.47 15.71
C GLU A 122 -17.82 2.85 16.42
N GLU A 123 -18.14 2.62 17.69
CA GLU A 123 -17.50 1.99 18.84
C GLU A 123 -16.66 0.74 18.54
N GLU A 124 -15.62 0.54 19.36
CA GLU A 124 -15.37 -0.77 19.97
C GLU A 124 -14.62 -0.58 21.29
N ASP A 125 -15.38 -0.78 22.38
CA ASP A 125 -15.04 -1.36 23.68
C ASP A 125 -14.03 -0.71 24.64
N ASP A 126 -14.52 -0.45 25.87
CA ASP A 126 -13.86 -0.92 27.10
C ASP A 126 -14.89 -1.03 28.25
N TYR A 127 -15.18 -2.27 28.68
CA TYR A 127 -15.74 -2.64 29.99
C TYR A 127 -14.72 -3.49 30.74
#